data_AF-A0AAW6Z8K2-F1
#
_entry.id   AF-A0AAW6Z8K2-F1
#
_cell.length_a   1.000
_cell.length_b   1.000
_cell.length_c   1.000
_cell.angle_alpha   90.00
_cell.angle_beta   90.00
_cell.angle_gamma   90.00
#
_symmetry.space_group_name_H-M   'P 1'
#
loop_
_entity.id
_entity.type
_entity.pdbx_description
1 polymer ?
#
loop_
_entity_poly.entity_id
_entity_poly.type
_entity_poly.pdbx_seq_one_letter_code
_entity_poly.pdbx_strand_id
1 'polypeptide(L)' 'MGYTHLTQDERYHIQYLSRHCTIAEIAKQLNRHKSTISREIKRHC' A
#
# COMPACT_ATOMS: atom_id res chain seq x y z
N MET A 1 -2.47 13.81 15.53
CA MET A 1 -2.72 12.48 14.92
C MET A 1 -2.94 12.70 13.43
N GLY A 2 -1.87 12.65 12.63
CA GLY A 2 -1.95 12.89 11.19
C GLY A 2 -2.32 11.60 10.48
N TYR A 3 -3.55 11.50 9.98
CA TYR A 3 -3.89 10.46 9.01
C TYR A 3 -3.16 10.81 7.72
N THR A 4 -1.95 10.29 7.55
CA THR A 4 -1.18 10.50 6.33
C THR A 4 -1.85 9.70 5.23
N HIS A 5 -2.61 10.38 4.38
CA HIS A 5 -3.13 9.78 3.16
C HIS A 5 -1.98 9.22 2.33
N LEU A 6 -2.21 8.04 1.74
CA LEU A 6 -1.35 7.53 0.70
C LEU A 6 -1.33 8.56 -0.44
N THR A 7 -0.12 8.94 -0.83
CA THR A 7 0.13 9.77 -2.00
C THR A 7 -0.25 9.00 -3.27
N GLN A 8 -0.49 9.71 -4.37
CA GLN A 8 -0.84 9.07 -5.63
C GLN A 8 0.23 8.08 -6.11
N ASP A 9 1.51 8.40 -5.86
CA ASP A 9 2.64 7.52 -6.18
C ASP A 9 2.58 6.23 -5.36
N GLU A 10 2.39 6.34 -4.04
CA GLU A 10 2.26 5.17 -3.17
C GLU A 10 1.08 4.29 -3.61
N ARG A 11 -0.06 4.86 -3.99
CA ARG A 11 -1.21 4.09 -4.49
C ARG A 11 -0.88 3.35 -5.77
N TYR A 12 -0.22 4.02 -6.72
CA TYR A 12 0.22 3.42 -7.97
C TYR A 12 1.21 2.27 -7.70
N HIS A 13 2.20 2.49 -6.84
CA HIS A 13 3.15 1.47 -6.42
C HIS A 13 2.46 0.28 -5.75
N ILE A 14 1.50 0.51 -4.86
CA ILE A 14 0.75 -0.56 -4.19
C ILE A 14 -0.01 -1.40 -5.22
N GLN A 15 -0.73 -0.76 -6.15
CA GLN A 15 -1.48 -1.48 -7.19
C GLN A 15 -0.56 -2.32 -8.06
N TYR A 16 0.54 -1.73 -8.55
CA TYR A 16 1.51 -2.44 -9.38
C TYR A 16 2.17 -3.60 -8.63
N LEU A 17 2.70 -3.35 -7.43
CA LEU A 17 3.41 -4.36 -6.64
C LEU A 17 2.48 -5.43 -6.09
N SER A 18 1.19 -5.15 -5.84
CA SER A 18 0.24 -6.16 -5.37
C SER A 18 0.08 -7.36 -6.31
N ARG A 19 0.47 -7.21 -7.58
CA ARG A 19 0.45 -8.29 -8.59
C ARG A 19 1.70 -9.18 -8.54
N HIS A 20 2.78 -8.70 -7.93
CA HIS A 20 4.11 -9.33 -8.00
C HIS A 20 4.75 -9.59 -6.63
N CYS A 21 4.26 -8.94 -5.57
CA CYS A 21 4.82 -8.95 -4.22
C CYS A 21 3.73 -9.17 -3.18
N THR A 22 4.14 -9.66 -2.01
CA THR A 22 3.25 -9.80 -0.86
C THR A 22 3.01 -8.46 -0.14
N ILE A 23 1.89 -8.35 0.56
CA ILE A 23 1.55 -7.17 1.39
C ILE A 23 2.67 -6.82 2.38
N ALA A 24 3.38 -7.82 2.90
CA ALA A 24 4.46 -7.60 3.86
C ALA A 24 5.71 -6.98 3.23
N GLU A 25 6.04 -7.34 1.99
CA GLU A 25 7.16 -6.75 1.24
C GLU A 25 6.84 -5.31 0.83
N ILE A 26 5.63 -5.08 0.31
CA ILE A 26 5.15 -3.74 -0.05
C ILE A 26 5.15 -2.81 1.17
N ALA A 27 4.70 -3.32 2.32
CA ALA A 27 4.71 -2.59 3.58
C ALA A 27 6.14 -2.18 4.00
N LYS A 28 7.13 -3.06 3.84
CA LYS A 28 8.54 -2.75 4.12
C LYS A 28 9.08 -1.72 3.13
N GLN A 29 8.80 -1.88 1.83
CA GLN A 29 9.31 -1.01 0.77
C GLN A 29 8.77 0.42 0.87
N LEU A 30 7.47 0.57 1.14
CA LEU A 30 6.82 1.88 1.27
C LEU A 30 6.88 2.45 2.69
N ASN A 31 7.53 1.73 3.62
CA ASN A 31 7.55 2.05 5.05
C ASN A 31 6.12 2.33 5.61
N ARG A 32 5.16 1.49 5.22
CA ARG A 32 3.75 1.61 5.59
C ARG A 32 3.29 0.38 6.36
N HIS A 33 2.26 0.57 7.17
CA HIS A 33 1.67 -0.54 7.90
C HIS A 33 0.95 -1.51 6.96
N LYS A 34 1.05 -2.82 7.24
CA LYS A 34 0.39 -3.89 6.44
C LYS A 34 -1.12 -3.65 6.31
N SER A 35 -1.79 -3.16 7.36
CA SER A 35 -3.21 -2.84 7.32
C SER A 35 -3.54 -1.65 6.41
N THR A 36 -2.61 -0.74 6.18
CA THR A 36 -2.80 0.37 5.23
C THR A 36 -2.76 -0.16 3.80
N ILE A 37 -1.75 -0.97 3.48
CA ILE A 37 -1.63 -1.62 2.16
C ILE A 37 -2.85 -2.53 1.88
N SER A 38 -3.24 -3.37 2.85
CA SER A 38 -4.40 -4.26 2.71
C SER A 38 -5.71 -3.50 2.50
N ARG A 39 -5.93 -2.40 3.22
CA ARG A 39 -7.11 -1.54 3.02
C ARG A 39 -7.11 -0.88 1.65
N GLU A 40 -5.95 -0.45 1.16
CA GLU A 40 -5.83 0.17 -0.16
C GLU A 40 -6.15 -0.84 -1.27
N ILE A 41 -5.56 -2.03 -1.21
CA ILE A 41 -5.84 -3.11 -2.16
C ILE A 41 -7.33 -3.46 -2.15
N LYS A 42 -7.95 -3.60 -0.96
CA LYS A 42 -9.38 -3.90 -0.84
C LYS A 42 -10.30 -2.79 -1.38
N ARG A 43 -9.86 -1.53 -1.35
CA ARG A 43 -10.63 -0.39 -1.89
C ARG A 43 -10.61 -0.31 -3.41
N HIS A 44 -9.54 -0.82 -4.03
CA HIS A 44 -9.29 -0.73 -5.47
C HIS A 44 -9.28 -2.09 -6.18
N CYS A 45 -9.78 -3.14 -5.51
CA CYS A 45 -10.10 -4.45 -6.09
C CYS A 45 -11.51 -4.47 -6.65
#